data_AF-A0A926TEQ9-F1
#
_entry.id   AF-A0A926TEQ9-F1
#
_cell.length_a   1.000
_cell.length_b   1.000
_cell.length_c   1.000
_cell.angle_alpha   90.00
_cell.angle_beta   90.00
_cell.angle_gamma   90.00
#
_symmetry.space_group_name_H-M   'P 1'
#
loop_
_entity.id
_entity.type
_entity.pdbx_description
1 polymer ?
#
loop_
_entity_poly.entity_id
_entity_poly.type
_entity_poly.pdbx_seq_one_letter_code
_entity_poly.pdbx_strand_id
1 'polypeptide(L)'
;YEVLGDPDNRRSYDHERQYHSQLEAAGFSVERESDRQQRTTAAQARYRSQQRVAYQQDVAIEQWMKQVYTPVDRLIQQILKPLKEQIDDLAADPFDDELMEEFQNYLDDCRDRFSRAEATFKSQPNPPNVAGVAERLYYCLNQVSDGIEQLEFFTLNYDDYYLHTGQELFRIAAGLRRDAQAVAKAVA
;
A
#
# COMPACT_ATOMS: atom_id res chain seq x y z
N TYR A 1 3.77 22.81 51.73
CA TYR A 1 3.40 23.20 53.13
C TYR A 1 4.00 24.58 53.46
N GLU A 2 3.89 25.56 52.56
CA GLU A 2 4.48 26.92 52.75
C GLU A 2 3.44 28.03 52.97
N VAL A 3 2.14 27.74 52.78
CA VAL A 3 1.06 28.75 52.82
C VAL A 3 0.64 29.16 54.26
N LEU A 4 1.16 28.49 55.30
CA LEU A 4 0.73 28.70 56.69
C LEU A 4 1.62 29.67 57.51
N GLY A 5 2.70 30.20 56.93
CA GLY A 5 3.65 31.08 57.65
C GLY A 5 3.28 32.56 57.63
N ASP A 6 2.42 32.99 56.71
CA ASP A 6 2.06 34.40 56.47
C ASP A 6 0.54 34.61 56.68
N PRO A 7 0.12 35.47 57.63
CA PRO A 7 -1.28 35.67 57.99
C PRO A 7 -2.15 36.20 56.84
N ASP A 8 -1.59 37.02 55.95
CA ASP A 8 -2.35 37.62 54.85
C ASP A 8 -2.56 36.60 53.72
N ASN A 9 -1.54 35.81 53.41
CA ASN A 9 -1.63 34.69 52.48
C ASN A 9 -2.57 33.57 52.98
N ARG A 10 -2.65 33.37 54.30
CA ARG A 10 -3.60 32.43 54.91
C ARG A 10 -5.04 32.90 54.72
N ARG A 11 -5.31 34.20 54.89
CA ARG A 11 -6.66 34.77 54.74
C ARG A 11 -7.17 34.70 53.31
N SER A 12 -6.34 35.05 52.33
CA SER A 12 -6.71 34.92 50.91
C SER A 12 -6.97 33.46 50.53
N TYR A 13 -6.12 32.55 50.99
CA TYR A 13 -6.29 31.11 50.78
C TYR A 13 -7.58 30.56 51.40
N ASP A 14 -7.90 30.93 52.65
CA ASP A 14 -9.11 30.51 53.33
C ASP A 14 -10.38 31.07 52.63
N HIS A 15 -10.30 32.28 52.09
CA HIS A 15 -11.40 32.93 51.36
C HIS A 15 -11.66 32.26 50.00
N GLU A 16 -10.62 31.92 49.24
CA GLU A 16 -10.73 31.14 48.00
C GLU A 16 -11.35 29.76 48.26
N ARG A 17 -10.95 29.09 49.35
CA ARG A 17 -11.48 27.78 49.75
C ARG A 17 -12.96 27.83 50.11
N GLN A 18 -13.38 28.87 50.84
CA GLN A 18 -14.79 29.08 51.18
C GLN A 18 -15.63 29.35 49.93
N TYR A 19 -15.14 30.18 49.01
CA TYR A 19 -15.83 30.48 47.76
C TYR A 19 -16.01 29.23 46.88
N HIS A 20 -14.99 28.38 46.79
CA HIS A 20 -15.05 27.10 46.08
C HIS A 20 -16.10 26.15 46.69
N SER A 21 -16.15 26.06 48.02
CA SER A 21 -17.13 25.22 48.74
C SER A 21 -18.58 25.69 48.56
N GLN A 22 -18.81 27.01 48.50
CA GLN A 22 -20.14 27.58 48.30
C GLN A 22 -20.67 27.34 46.89
N LEU A 23 -19.80 27.39 45.89
CA LEU A 23 -20.13 27.07 44.50
C LEU A 23 -20.44 25.57 44.30
N GLU A 24 -19.66 24.68 44.91
CA GLU A 24 -19.95 23.23 44.90
C GLU A 24 -21.29 22.93 45.60
N ALA A 25 -21.59 23.58 46.73
CA ALA A 25 -22.87 23.44 47.44
C ALA A 25 -24.07 23.98 46.66
N ALA A 26 -23.86 24.96 45.77
CA ALA A 26 -24.87 25.50 44.85
C ALA A 26 -25.04 24.65 43.57
N GLY A 27 -24.37 23.49 43.48
CA GLY A 27 -24.49 22.57 42.35
C GLY A 27 -23.63 22.94 41.13
N PHE A 28 -22.74 23.94 41.26
CA PHE A 28 -21.79 24.29 40.21
C PHE A 28 -20.52 23.46 40.34
N SER A 29 -20.16 22.71 39.30
CA SER A 29 -18.89 21.99 39.24
C SER A 29 -17.73 22.96 39.05
N VAL A 30 -17.03 23.30 40.13
CA VAL A 30 -15.82 24.11 40.04
C VAL A 30 -14.65 23.20 39.73
N GLU A 31 -14.28 23.14 38.45
CA GLU A 31 -13.16 22.32 38.00
C GLU A 31 -11.86 22.83 38.61
N ARG A 32 -11.14 21.98 39.34
CA ARG A 32 -9.84 22.36 39.92
C ARG A 32 -8.83 22.59 38.80
N GLU A 33 -7.92 23.55 38.99
CA GLU A 33 -6.81 23.81 38.05
C GLU A 33 -6.04 22.51 37.70
N SER A 34 -5.92 21.60 38.68
CA SER A 34 -5.36 20.26 38.52
C SER A 34 -6.11 19.39 37.50
N ASP A 35 -7.44 19.47 37.46
CA ASP A 35 -8.29 18.64 36.59
C ASP A 35 -8.29 19.19 35.15
N ARG A 36 -8.08 20.50 35.00
CA ARG A 36 -7.87 21.16 33.70
C ARG A 36 -6.48 20.83 33.14
N GLN A 37 -5.44 20.82 33.97
CA GLN A 37 -4.08 20.40 33.61
C GLN A 37 -4.01 18.90 33.27
N GLN A 38 -4.73 18.05 33.99
CA GLN A 38 -4.82 16.61 33.69
C GLN A 38 -5.52 16.35 32.35
N ARG A 39 -6.64 17.04 32.07
CA ARG A 39 -7.35 16.88 30.79
C ARG A 39 -6.54 17.38 29.59
N THR A 40 -5.84 18.50 29.72
CA THR A 40 -4.96 19.01 28.67
C THR A 40 -3.76 18.09 28.44
N THR A 41 -3.15 17.55 29.49
CA THR A 41 -2.06 16.56 29.38
C THR A 41 -2.54 15.26 28.74
N ALA A 42 -3.72 14.76 29.12
CA ALA A 42 -4.31 13.56 28.52
C ALA A 42 -4.67 13.77 27.04
N ALA A 43 -5.19 14.94 26.67
CA ALA A 43 -5.46 15.30 25.28
C ALA A 43 -4.16 15.40 24.45
N GLN A 44 -3.10 16.00 25.00
CA GLN A 44 -1.78 16.07 24.36
C GLN A 44 -1.15 14.68 24.22
N ALA A 45 -1.28 13.80 25.21
CA ALA A 45 -0.81 12.42 25.13
C ALA A 45 -1.53 11.63 24.02
N ARG A 46 -2.86 11.79 23.91
CA ARG A 46 -3.67 11.18 22.83
C ARG A 46 -3.27 11.71 21.45
N TYR A 47 -3.03 13.01 21.32
CA TYR A 47 -2.58 13.61 20.08
C TYR A 47 -1.20 13.11 19.67
N ARG A 48 -0.25 13.06 20.61
CA ARG A 48 1.09 12.49 20.38
C ARG A 48 1.03 11.01 20.01
N SER A 49 0.18 10.21 20.64
CA SER A 49 0.03 8.80 20.27
C SER A 49 -0.56 8.64 18.86
N GLN A 50 -1.54 9.46 18.49
CA GLN A 50 -2.11 9.45 17.14
C GLN A 50 -1.09 9.86 16.07
N GLN A 51 -0.29 10.90 16.33
CA GLN A 51 0.79 11.31 15.42
C GLN A 51 1.84 10.20 15.23
N ARG A 52 2.20 9.46 16.29
CA ARG A 52 3.15 8.34 16.16
C ARG A 52 2.59 7.20 15.32
N VAL A 53 1.29 6.90 15.45
CA VAL A 53 0.63 5.87 14.63
C VAL A 53 0.57 6.30 13.16
N ALA A 54 0.20 7.54 12.87
CA ALA A 54 0.18 8.08 11.51
C ALA A 54 1.58 8.00 10.86
N TYR A 55 2.61 8.45 11.58
CA TYR A 55 3.99 8.36 11.09
C TYR A 55 4.44 6.91 10.82
N GLN A 56 4.05 5.96 11.68
CA GLN A 56 4.36 4.54 11.46
C GLN A 56 3.64 3.97 10.23
N GLN A 57 2.41 4.43 9.95
CA GLN A 57 1.67 4.05 8.76
C GLN A 57 2.34 4.58 7.49
N ASP A 58 2.76 5.85 7.49
CA ASP A 58 3.45 6.47 6.36
C ASP A 58 4.75 5.72 6.03
N VAL A 59 5.55 5.40 7.05
CA VAL A 59 6.78 4.60 6.89
C VAL A 59 6.47 3.21 6.32
N ALA A 60 5.41 2.55 6.78
CA ALA A 60 5.02 1.23 6.26
C ALA A 60 4.57 1.31 4.79
N ILE A 61 3.85 2.36 4.40
CA ILE A 61 3.43 2.61 3.02
C ILE A 61 4.66 2.82 2.13
N GLU A 62 5.57 3.73 2.51
CA GLU A 62 6.79 4.00 1.74
C GLU A 62 7.65 2.74 1.57
N GLN A 63 7.80 1.94 2.63
CA GLN A 63 8.56 0.70 2.58
C GLN A 63 7.91 -0.32 1.63
N TRP A 64 6.59 -0.52 1.72
CA TRP A 64 5.87 -1.42 0.83
C TRP A 64 5.95 -0.95 -0.62
N MET A 65 5.82 0.35 -0.87
CA MET A 65 5.93 0.93 -2.21
C MET A 65 7.31 0.69 -2.84
N LYS A 66 8.37 0.85 -2.03
CA LYS A 66 9.76 0.68 -2.48
C LYS A 66 10.16 -0.78 -2.65
N GLN A 67 9.75 -1.65 -1.73
CA GLN A 67 10.21 -3.03 -1.66
C GLN A 67 9.31 -4.02 -2.40
N VAL A 68 8.03 -3.69 -2.56
CA VAL A 68 7.03 -4.58 -3.19
C VAL A 68 6.52 -3.98 -4.50
N TYR A 69 5.82 -2.84 -4.45
CA TYR A 69 5.15 -2.28 -5.63
C TYR A 69 6.12 -1.99 -6.78
N THR A 70 7.18 -1.21 -6.51
CA THR A 70 8.10 -0.75 -7.57
C THR A 70 8.83 -1.92 -8.26
N PRO A 71 9.38 -2.92 -7.54
CA PRO A 71 9.98 -4.09 -8.18
C PRO A 71 8.97 -4.93 -8.96
N VAL A 72 7.76 -5.15 -8.43
CA VAL A 72 6.71 -5.92 -9.10
C VAL A 72 6.25 -5.23 -10.39
N ASP A 73 5.97 -3.92 -10.33
CA ASP A 73 5.55 -3.13 -11.50
C ASP A 73 6.59 -3.18 -12.62
N ARG A 74 7.88 -3.12 -12.26
CA ARG A 74 8.99 -3.23 -13.21
C ARG A 74 9.05 -4.60 -13.86
N LEU A 75 8.93 -5.68 -13.10
CA LEU A 75 8.95 -7.04 -13.64
C LEU A 75 7.77 -7.28 -14.57
N ILE A 76 6.56 -6.84 -14.19
CA ILE A 76 5.38 -6.91 -15.06
C ILE A 76 5.62 -6.11 -16.34
N GLN A 77 6.17 -4.89 -16.26
CA GLN A 77 6.49 -4.11 -17.45
C GLN A 77 7.49 -4.82 -18.38
N GLN A 78 8.48 -5.48 -17.80
CA GLN A 78 9.49 -6.25 -18.53
C GLN A 78 8.92 -7.50 -19.21
N ILE A 79 7.81 -8.04 -18.71
CA ILE A 79 7.05 -9.12 -19.35
C ILE A 79 6.17 -8.56 -20.46
N LEU A 80 5.38 -7.52 -20.18
CA LEU A 80 4.36 -7.03 -21.10
C LEU A 80 4.91 -6.27 -22.31
N LYS A 81 6.01 -5.52 -22.13
CA LYS A 81 6.53 -4.61 -23.15
C LYS A 81 7.02 -5.32 -24.43
N PRO A 82 7.79 -6.43 -24.35
CA PRO A 82 8.34 -7.07 -25.54
C PRO A 82 7.31 -7.86 -26.36
N LEU A 83 6.16 -8.23 -25.78
CA LEU A 83 5.19 -9.13 -26.42
C LEU A 83 4.88 -8.76 -27.87
N LYS A 84 4.61 -7.48 -28.14
CA LYS A 84 4.24 -7.04 -29.49
C LYS A 84 5.36 -7.33 -30.50
N GLU A 85 6.58 -6.99 -30.15
CA GLU A 85 7.76 -7.19 -31.01
C GLU A 85 7.97 -8.69 -31.25
N GLN A 86 7.93 -9.49 -30.19
CA GLN A 86 8.07 -10.94 -30.26
C GLN A 86 7.01 -11.62 -31.15
N ILE A 87 5.77 -11.14 -31.12
CA ILE A 87 4.72 -11.65 -32.02
C ILE A 87 4.91 -11.15 -33.45
N ASP A 88 5.29 -9.88 -33.63
CA ASP A 88 5.52 -9.31 -34.96
C ASP A 88 6.68 -10.04 -35.66
N ASP A 89 7.73 -10.40 -34.92
CA ASP A 89 8.87 -11.19 -35.41
C ASP A 89 8.44 -12.61 -35.77
N LEU A 90 7.73 -13.32 -34.88
CA LEU A 90 7.24 -14.67 -35.13
C LEU A 90 6.23 -14.75 -36.29
N ALA A 91 5.45 -13.69 -36.51
CA ALA A 91 4.49 -13.63 -37.61
C ALA A 91 5.14 -13.57 -39.00
N ALA A 92 6.45 -13.35 -39.10
CA ALA A 92 7.18 -13.41 -40.36
C ALA A 92 7.16 -14.84 -40.96
N ASP A 93 7.37 -15.86 -40.13
CA ASP A 93 7.15 -17.27 -40.44
C ASP A 93 6.95 -18.09 -39.14
N PRO A 94 5.70 -18.41 -38.75
CA PRO A 94 5.42 -19.14 -37.52
C PRO A 94 5.94 -20.59 -37.49
N PHE A 95 6.38 -21.13 -38.63
CA PHE A 95 6.93 -22.49 -38.73
C PHE A 95 8.45 -22.50 -38.81
N ASP A 96 9.10 -21.33 -38.75
CA ASP A 96 10.55 -21.22 -38.66
C ASP A 96 11.02 -21.57 -37.25
N ASP A 97 11.91 -22.56 -37.16
CA ASP A 97 12.39 -23.08 -35.88
C ASP A 97 13.19 -22.03 -35.07
N GLU A 98 13.91 -21.12 -35.74
CA GLU A 98 14.71 -20.08 -35.09
C GLU A 98 13.80 -19.00 -34.48
N LEU A 99 12.81 -18.51 -35.25
CA LEU A 99 11.81 -17.57 -34.73
C LEU A 99 10.98 -18.16 -33.58
N MET A 100 10.61 -19.44 -33.69
CA MET A 100 9.89 -20.15 -32.62
C MET A 100 10.75 -20.33 -31.37
N GLU A 101 12.04 -20.67 -31.52
CA GLU A 101 12.97 -20.78 -30.40
C GLU A 101 13.17 -19.43 -29.69
N GLU A 102 13.32 -18.33 -30.44
CA GLU A 102 13.38 -16.98 -29.87
C GLU A 102 12.12 -16.64 -29.06
N PHE A 103 10.94 -16.96 -29.59
CA PHE A 103 9.67 -16.73 -28.90
C PHE A 103 9.55 -17.59 -27.63
N GLN A 104 9.95 -18.87 -27.68
CA GLN A 104 9.97 -19.75 -26.51
C GLN A 104 10.94 -19.27 -25.44
N ASN A 105 12.13 -18.80 -25.82
CA ASN A 105 13.10 -18.19 -24.91
C ASN A 105 12.52 -16.95 -24.21
N TYR A 106 11.77 -16.12 -24.95
CA TYR A 106 11.03 -15.01 -24.36
C TYR A 106 9.99 -15.47 -23.32
N LEU A 107 9.25 -16.56 -23.59
CA LEU A 107 8.28 -17.11 -22.63
C LEU A 107 8.96 -17.66 -21.36
N ASP A 108 10.12 -18.31 -21.49
CA ASP A 108 10.94 -18.73 -20.35
C ASP A 108 11.39 -17.54 -19.49
N ASP A 109 11.88 -16.49 -20.14
CA ASP A 109 12.21 -15.22 -19.49
C ASP A 109 11.00 -14.60 -18.77
N CYS A 110 9.80 -14.73 -19.35
CA CYS A 110 8.56 -14.28 -18.74
C CYS A 110 8.21 -15.08 -17.49
N ARG A 111 8.33 -16.41 -17.53
CA ARG A 111 8.09 -17.30 -16.37
C ARG A 111 9.02 -16.95 -15.20
N ASP A 112 10.30 -16.74 -15.48
CA ASP A 112 11.30 -16.36 -14.47
C ASP A 112 10.98 -15.01 -13.84
N ARG A 113 10.66 -14.01 -14.65
CA ARG A 113 10.27 -12.67 -14.17
C ARG A 113 8.96 -12.72 -13.39
N PHE A 114 8.00 -13.52 -13.84
CA PHE A 114 6.71 -13.71 -13.17
C PHE A 114 6.90 -14.34 -11.80
N SER A 115 7.69 -15.43 -11.70
CA SER A 115 7.99 -16.09 -10.42
C SER A 115 8.63 -15.11 -9.42
N ARG A 116 9.58 -14.29 -9.88
CA ARG A 116 10.19 -13.23 -9.06
C ARG A 116 9.19 -12.17 -8.64
N ALA A 117 8.28 -11.77 -9.52
CA ALA A 117 7.24 -10.78 -9.23
C ALA A 117 6.27 -11.33 -8.18
N GLU A 118 5.83 -12.57 -8.33
CA GLU A 118 4.94 -13.24 -7.38
C GLU A 118 5.59 -13.39 -6.00
N ALA A 119 6.83 -13.87 -5.95
CA ALA A 119 7.59 -14.01 -4.72
C ALA A 119 7.79 -12.65 -4.01
N THR A 120 8.09 -11.60 -4.78
CA THR A 120 8.23 -10.24 -4.25
C THR A 120 6.90 -9.70 -3.73
N PHE A 121 5.82 -9.90 -4.46
CA PHE A 121 4.48 -9.48 -4.07
C PHE A 121 4.02 -10.14 -2.75
N LYS A 122 4.34 -11.42 -2.57
CA LYS A 122 4.03 -12.20 -1.35
C LYS A 122 5.01 -11.99 -0.19
N SER A 123 6.10 -11.24 -0.40
CA SER A 123 7.18 -11.10 0.60
C SER A 123 6.77 -10.33 1.86
N GLN A 124 5.77 -9.45 1.76
CA GLN A 124 5.30 -8.60 2.86
C GLN A 124 3.78 -8.42 2.80
N PRO A 125 3.09 -8.34 3.95
CA PRO A 125 1.68 -8.00 3.98
C PRO A 125 1.45 -6.58 3.45
N ASN A 126 0.34 -6.36 2.75
CA ASN A 126 -0.02 -5.04 2.24
C ASN A 126 -0.65 -4.16 3.35
N PRO A 127 -0.16 -2.92 3.55
CA PRO A 127 -0.84 -1.95 4.40
C PRO A 127 -2.29 -1.67 3.94
N PRO A 128 -3.24 -1.39 4.86
CA PRO A 128 -4.64 -1.12 4.49
C PRO A 128 -4.79 0.00 3.46
N ASN A 129 -3.97 1.05 3.57
CA ASN A 129 -4.02 2.24 2.71
C ASN A 129 -3.66 1.93 1.25
N VAL A 130 -2.89 0.86 1.00
CA VAL A 130 -2.49 0.42 -0.35
C VAL A 130 -3.24 -0.83 -0.80
N ALA A 131 -4.28 -1.27 -0.08
CA ALA A 131 -5.04 -2.47 -0.42
C ALA A 131 -5.60 -2.43 -1.85
N GLY A 132 -6.08 -1.27 -2.31
CA GLY A 132 -6.55 -1.11 -3.69
C GLY A 132 -5.44 -1.20 -4.74
N VAL A 133 -4.19 -0.87 -4.40
CA VAL A 133 -3.03 -1.08 -5.29
C VAL A 133 -2.68 -2.57 -5.33
N ALA A 134 -2.63 -3.21 -4.17
CA ALA A 134 -2.32 -4.63 -4.04
C ALA A 134 -3.34 -5.51 -4.78
N GLU A 135 -4.63 -5.21 -4.66
CA GLU A 135 -5.70 -5.91 -5.38
C GLU A 135 -5.51 -5.87 -6.91
N ARG A 136 -5.21 -4.69 -7.47
CA ARG A 136 -4.98 -4.54 -8.91
C ARG A 136 -3.72 -5.27 -9.37
N LEU A 137 -2.65 -5.24 -8.57
CA LEU A 137 -1.45 -6.03 -8.84
C LEU A 137 -1.73 -7.53 -8.80
N TYR A 138 -2.53 -8.00 -7.85
CA TYR A 138 -2.93 -9.40 -7.76
C TYR A 138 -3.65 -9.86 -9.03
N TYR A 139 -4.69 -9.13 -9.46
CA TYR A 139 -5.37 -9.46 -10.70
C TYR A 139 -4.44 -9.33 -11.92
N CYS A 140 -3.57 -8.33 -11.95
CA CYS A 140 -2.59 -8.16 -13.03
C CYS A 140 -1.68 -9.40 -13.14
N LEU A 141 -1.13 -9.88 -12.03
CA LEU A 141 -0.28 -11.07 -11.98
C LEU A 141 -1.03 -12.31 -12.46
N ASN A 142 -2.29 -12.51 -12.07
CA ASN A 142 -3.08 -13.64 -12.55
C ASN A 142 -3.25 -13.60 -14.09
N GLN A 143 -3.59 -12.43 -14.64
CA GLN A 143 -3.72 -12.28 -16.10
C GLN A 143 -2.39 -12.48 -16.83
N VAL A 144 -1.25 -12.09 -16.24
CA VAL A 144 0.08 -12.39 -16.78
C VAL A 144 0.33 -13.90 -16.78
N SER A 145 0.06 -14.58 -15.66
CA SER A 145 0.23 -16.03 -15.54
C SER A 145 -0.58 -16.78 -16.60
N ASP A 146 -1.88 -16.49 -16.67
CA ASP A 146 -2.79 -17.13 -17.63
C ASP A 146 -2.34 -16.83 -19.06
N GLY A 147 -1.93 -15.58 -19.33
CA GLY A 147 -1.47 -15.18 -20.66
C GLY A 147 -0.20 -15.91 -21.11
N ILE A 148 0.76 -16.10 -20.20
CA ILE A 148 1.99 -16.85 -20.46
C ILE A 148 1.62 -18.30 -20.82
N GLU A 149 0.75 -18.94 -20.05
CA GLU A 149 0.29 -20.31 -20.30
C GLU A 149 -0.41 -20.44 -21.67
N GLN A 150 -1.26 -19.48 -22.06
CA GLN A 150 -1.89 -19.51 -23.40
C GLN A 150 -0.85 -19.38 -24.52
N LEU A 151 0.12 -18.48 -24.40
CA LEU A 151 1.17 -18.33 -25.41
C LEU A 151 2.04 -19.58 -25.55
N GLU A 152 2.27 -20.29 -24.45
CA GLU A 152 2.96 -21.59 -24.48
C GLU A 152 2.14 -22.65 -25.21
N PHE A 153 0.83 -22.75 -24.95
CA PHE A 153 -0.03 -23.66 -25.69
C PHE A 153 -0.03 -23.37 -27.18
N PHE A 154 0.08 -22.10 -27.58
CA PHE A 154 0.28 -21.76 -28.99
C PHE A 154 1.57 -22.38 -29.55
N THR A 155 2.71 -22.30 -28.85
CA THR A 155 3.98 -22.89 -29.34
C THR A 155 3.93 -24.41 -29.55
N LEU A 156 2.99 -25.09 -28.89
CA LEU A 156 2.83 -26.54 -28.97
C LEU A 156 1.81 -26.97 -30.04
N ASN A 157 0.85 -26.10 -30.36
CA ASN A 157 -0.32 -26.47 -31.17
C ASN A 157 -0.51 -25.62 -32.43
N TYR A 158 0.18 -24.47 -32.54
CA TYR A 158 0.05 -23.51 -33.63
C TYR A 158 -1.38 -23.01 -33.85
N ASP A 159 -2.20 -23.02 -32.78
CA ASP A 159 -3.59 -22.59 -32.83
C ASP A 159 -3.71 -21.12 -32.41
N ASP A 160 -4.10 -20.29 -33.38
CA ASP A 160 -4.30 -18.84 -33.23
C ASP A 160 -5.26 -18.47 -32.10
N TYR A 161 -6.16 -19.37 -31.70
CA TYR A 161 -7.01 -19.18 -30.52
C TYR A 161 -6.17 -18.90 -29.27
N TYR A 162 -5.13 -19.69 -29.04
CA TYR A 162 -4.24 -19.53 -27.89
C TYR A 162 -3.38 -18.28 -27.99
N LEU A 163 -2.89 -17.96 -29.20
CA LEU A 163 -2.13 -16.73 -29.46
C LEU A 163 -2.97 -15.48 -29.14
N HIS A 164 -4.18 -15.41 -29.68
CA HIS A 164 -5.10 -14.29 -29.44
C HIS A 164 -5.54 -14.19 -27.99
N THR A 165 -5.81 -15.32 -27.34
CA THR A 165 -6.18 -15.34 -25.92
C THR A 165 -5.02 -14.84 -25.06
N GLY A 166 -3.79 -15.28 -25.32
CA GLY A 166 -2.60 -14.80 -24.62
C GLY A 166 -2.36 -13.30 -24.80
N GLN A 167 -2.50 -12.79 -26.03
CA GLN A 167 -2.44 -11.35 -26.32
C GLN A 167 -3.49 -10.54 -25.55
N GLU A 168 -4.73 -11.04 -25.49
CA GLU A 168 -5.82 -10.36 -24.80
C GLU A 168 -5.60 -10.33 -23.28
N LEU A 169 -5.12 -11.42 -22.70
CA LEU A 169 -4.74 -11.50 -21.28
C LEU A 169 -3.62 -10.51 -20.94
N PHE A 170 -2.60 -10.40 -21.79
CA PHE A 170 -1.53 -9.39 -21.63
C PHE A 170 -2.07 -7.96 -21.78
N ARG A 171 -3.02 -7.72 -22.68
CA ARG A 171 -3.68 -6.42 -22.84
C ARG A 171 -4.47 -6.02 -21.59
N ILE A 172 -5.21 -6.97 -21.00
CA ILE A 172 -5.95 -6.79 -19.74
C ILE A 172 -4.96 -6.51 -18.60
N ALA A 173 -3.90 -7.31 -18.48
CA ALA A 173 -2.83 -7.11 -17.50
C ALA A 173 -2.21 -5.71 -17.61
N ALA A 174 -1.94 -5.23 -18.82
CA ALA A 174 -1.43 -3.87 -19.05
C ALA A 174 -2.42 -2.77 -18.62
N GLY A 175 -3.73 -3.03 -18.72
CA GLY A 175 -4.78 -2.17 -18.16
C GLY A 175 -4.70 -2.14 -16.63
N LEU A 176 -4.75 -3.30 -15.99
CA LEU A 176 -4.69 -3.45 -14.53
C LEU A 176 -3.42 -2.82 -13.93
N ARG A 177 -2.28 -2.98 -14.60
CA ARG A 177 -1.02 -2.34 -14.21
C ARG A 177 -1.12 -0.81 -14.24
N ARG A 178 -1.70 -0.22 -15.29
CA ARG A 178 -1.90 1.23 -15.39
C ARG A 178 -2.85 1.73 -14.31
N ASP A 179 -3.90 0.99 -14.00
CA ASP A 179 -4.83 1.32 -12.93
C ASP A 179 -4.13 1.25 -11.57
N ALA A 180 -3.31 0.21 -11.32
CA ALA A 180 -2.52 0.10 -10.10
C ALA A 180 -1.57 1.30 -9.96
N GLN A 181 -0.95 1.74 -11.07
CA GLN A 181 -0.09 2.92 -11.10
C GLN A 181 -0.85 4.22 -10.82
N ALA A 182 -2.06 4.37 -11.34
CA ALA A 182 -2.89 5.54 -11.07
C ALA A 182 -3.27 5.63 -9.59
N VAL A 183 -3.68 4.50 -8.99
CA VAL A 183 -4.01 4.43 -7.56
C VAL A 183 -2.77 4.64 -6.69
N ALA A 184 -1.64 4.03 -7.05
CA ALA A 184 -0.37 4.19 -6.34
C ALA A 184 0.07 5.67 -6.26
N LYS A 185 -0.09 6.42 -7.35
CA LYS A 185 0.21 7.88 -7.39
C LYS A 185 -0.73 8.73 -6.53
N ALA A 186 -1.91 8.22 -6.18
CA ALA A 186 -2.85 8.90 -5.30
C ALA A 186 -2.58 8.61 -3.81
N VAL A 187 -1.84 7.55 -3.51
CA VAL A 187 -1.49 7.14 -2.14
C VAL A 187 -0.07 7.58 -1.75
N ALA A 188 0.82 7.78 -2.73
CA ALA A 188 2.16 8.35 -2.56
C ALA A 188 2.12 9.89 -2.57
#